data_AF-A0A3A9BFM3-F1
#
_entry.id   AF-A0A3A9BFM3-F1
#
_cell.length_a   1.000
_cell.length_b   1.000
_cell.length_c   1.000
_cell.angle_alpha   90.00
_cell.angle_beta   90.00
_cell.angle_gamma   90.00
#
_symmetry.space_group_name_H-M   'P 1'
#
loop_
_entity.id
_entity.type
_entity.pdbx_description
1 polymer ?
#
loop_
_entity_poly.entity_id
_entity_poly.type
_entity_poly.pdbx_seq_one_letter_code
_entity_poly.pdbx_strand_id
1 'polypeptide(L)'
;MSRIKMLLDVIEDVRSLGDSLQALADAMASGEPKEEPKKKTRTKAEPKPKAQEPAPAEAEPEKKPLTLEEVRMVLAEKSRAGYTAEVKSLITQHGADRLSDVDPAEYEALLSEAEVLGNGRADRLGSGVRNLFKYSRFYSGSDPQFREGDVFRIIVPLNETYSYDYKLGQERPDTVDTNFDTIDTIPTLDLVSRNLTTEENVVLELITRDAALTQKQVQNITGYSLSTVKRIMARLQKEGVITRIGNNRSGKWQVNG
;
A
#
# COMPACT_ATOMS: atom_id res chain seq x y z
N MET A 1 -31.91 -14.92 18.88
CA MET A 1 -32.37 -14.15 17.70
C MET A 1 -32.53 -15.14 16.55
N SER A 2 -33.67 -15.15 15.83
CA SER A 2 -33.88 -16.07 14.71
C SER A 2 -33.21 -15.53 13.43
N ARG A 3 -32.64 -16.42 12.60
CA ARG A 3 -32.04 -16.06 11.30
C ARG A 3 -33.04 -15.34 10.37
N ILE A 4 -34.33 -15.66 10.51
CA ILE A 4 -35.42 -15.01 9.76
C ILE A 4 -35.55 -13.54 10.14
N LYS A 5 -35.33 -13.17 11.42
CA LYS A 5 -35.42 -11.78 11.86
C LYS A 5 -34.30 -10.94 11.23
N MET A 6 -33.06 -11.42 11.26
CA MET A 6 -31.92 -10.74 10.64
C MET A 6 -32.13 -10.48 9.13
N LEU A 7 -32.79 -11.41 8.42
CA LEU A 7 -33.14 -11.21 7.00
C LEU A 7 -34.23 -10.15 6.81
N LEU A 8 -35.18 -10.02 7.73
CA LEU A 8 -36.19 -8.94 7.68
C LEU A 8 -35.56 -7.59 8.01
N ASP A 9 -34.70 -7.51 9.03
CA ASP A 9 -33.97 -6.30 9.42
C ASP A 9 -33.14 -5.78 8.20
N VAL A 10 -32.40 -6.65 7.50
CA VAL A 10 -31.65 -6.30 6.27
C VAL A 10 -32.56 -5.84 5.11
N ILE A 11 -33.76 -6.40 4.97
CA ILE A 11 -34.74 -5.96 3.95
C ILE A 11 -35.30 -4.56 4.28
N GLU A 12 -35.43 -4.23 5.56
CA GLU A 12 -35.87 -2.91 6.03
C GLU A 12 -34.78 -1.85 5.79
N ASP A 13 -33.51 -2.17 6.10
CA ASP A 13 -32.36 -1.32 5.82
C ASP A 13 -32.22 -1.00 4.31
N VAL A 14 -32.38 -1.99 3.43
CA VAL A 14 -32.31 -1.81 1.97
C VAL A 14 -33.45 -0.91 1.45
N ARG A 15 -34.63 -0.94 2.07
CA ARG A 15 -35.75 -0.05 1.72
C ARG A 15 -35.48 1.39 2.17
N SER A 16 -35.01 1.56 3.41
CA SER A 16 -34.60 2.86 3.97
C SER A 16 -33.52 3.54 3.11
N LEU A 17 -32.55 2.76 2.60
CA LEU A 17 -31.56 3.25 1.66
C LEU A 17 -32.18 3.68 0.32
N GLY A 18 -33.17 2.93 -0.18
CA GLY A 18 -33.94 3.29 -1.38
C GLY A 18 -34.68 4.61 -1.23
N ASP A 19 -35.41 4.80 -0.12
CA ASP A 19 -36.12 6.05 0.17
C ASP A 19 -35.15 7.24 0.30
N SER A 20 -33.97 7.01 0.89
CA SER A 20 -32.92 8.03 1.01
C SER A 20 -32.34 8.45 -0.36
N LEU A 21 -32.17 7.49 -1.28
CA LEU A 21 -31.72 7.77 -2.65
C LEU A 21 -32.81 8.46 -3.48
N GLN A 22 -34.09 8.12 -3.27
CA GLN A 22 -35.21 8.81 -3.91
C GLN A 22 -35.27 10.27 -3.46
N ALA A 23 -35.15 10.56 -2.16
CA ALA A 23 -35.13 11.92 -1.64
C ALA A 23 -33.95 12.76 -2.21
N LEU A 24 -32.78 12.14 -2.42
CA LEU A 24 -31.64 12.78 -3.08
C LEU A 24 -31.92 13.06 -4.56
N ALA A 25 -32.54 12.12 -5.27
CA ALA A 25 -32.91 12.29 -6.67
C ALA A 25 -33.97 13.37 -6.86
N ASP A 26 -34.98 13.42 -6.00
CA ASP A 26 -36.03 14.45 -6.01
C ASP A 26 -35.42 15.84 -5.73
N ALA A 27 -34.50 15.95 -4.76
CA ALA A 27 -33.79 17.19 -4.45
C ALA A 27 -32.89 17.67 -5.61
N MET A 28 -32.30 16.75 -6.39
CA MET A 28 -31.54 17.10 -7.61
C MET A 28 -32.45 17.43 -8.81
N ALA A 29 -33.65 16.86 -8.87
CA ALA A 29 -34.63 17.15 -9.91
C ALA A 29 -35.38 18.49 -9.67
N SER A 30 -35.60 18.88 -8.41
CA SER A 30 -36.22 20.15 -8.03
C SER A 30 -35.23 21.33 -8.10
N GLY A 31 -34.83 21.72 -9.31
CA GLY A 31 -33.92 22.82 -9.56
C GLY A 31 -34.50 24.22 -9.32
N GLU A 32 -34.83 24.59 -8.08
CA GLU A 32 -35.05 25.98 -7.66
C GLU A 32 -34.44 26.27 -6.26
N PRO A 33 -33.76 27.41 -6.06
CA PRO A 33 -33.22 27.80 -4.75
C PRO A 33 -34.30 28.45 -3.87
N LYS A 34 -34.29 28.17 -2.56
CA LYS A 34 -35.09 28.93 -1.59
C LYS A 34 -34.29 29.28 -0.33
N GLU A 35 -34.21 30.57 -0.07
CA GLU A 35 -33.43 31.17 1.00
C GLU A 35 -33.98 30.88 2.42
N GLU A 36 -33.11 31.13 3.41
CA GLU A 36 -33.33 31.02 4.85
C GLU A 36 -34.55 31.82 5.38
N PRO A 37 -35.16 31.39 6.51
CA PRO A 37 -35.96 32.26 7.35
C PRO A 37 -35.13 32.91 8.48
N LYS A 38 -34.40 34.00 8.19
CA LYS A 38 -33.85 34.87 9.24
C LYS A 38 -34.95 35.67 9.96
N LYS A 39 -35.00 35.61 11.29
CA LYS A 39 -36.00 36.33 12.12
C LYS A 39 -35.44 37.63 12.75
N LYS A 40 -35.62 38.73 12.00
CA LYS A 40 -35.98 40.11 12.45
C LYS A 40 -35.47 40.59 13.84
N THR A 41 -34.42 41.41 13.89
CA THR A 41 -34.41 42.92 13.86
C THR A 41 -34.99 43.67 15.06
N ARG A 42 -34.21 44.62 15.61
CA ARG A 42 -34.68 46.00 15.84
C ARG A 42 -33.52 47.02 15.97
N THR A 43 -33.67 48.16 15.28
CA THR A 43 -32.70 49.26 15.16
C THR A 43 -33.32 50.57 15.68
N LYS A 44 -32.58 51.41 16.42
CA LYS A 44 -32.78 52.87 16.62
C LYS A 44 -31.69 53.43 17.57
N ALA A 45 -31.11 54.62 17.46
CA ALA A 45 -30.78 55.54 16.37
C ALA A 45 -29.64 56.49 16.84
N GLU A 46 -29.03 57.27 15.94
CA GLU A 46 -27.97 58.27 16.21
C GLU A 46 -28.50 59.49 17.02
N PRO A 47 -27.61 60.40 17.50
CA PRO A 47 -27.13 61.51 16.63
C PRO A 47 -25.65 61.94 16.78
N LYS A 48 -25.02 62.30 15.65
CA LYS A 48 -23.79 63.12 15.50
C LYS A 48 -24.08 64.63 15.74
N PRO A 49 -23.11 65.47 16.17
CA PRO A 49 -22.15 66.19 15.26
C PRO A 49 -20.76 66.48 15.94
N LYS A 50 -19.71 67.15 15.40
CA LYS A 50 -19.24 67.62 14.05
C LYS A 50 -17.75 68.02 14.16
N ALA A 51 -16.94 67.82 13.09
CA ALA A 51 -15.70 68.57 12.72
C ALA A 51 -14.48 68.52 13.70
N GLN A 52 -13.19 68.68 13.32
CA GLN A 52 -12.50 68.89 12.02
C GLN A 52 -10.98 68.54 12.14
N GLU A 53 -10.37 67.96 11.08
CA GLU A 53 -8.93 68.03 10.65
C GLU A 53 -7.74 67.67 11.61
N PRO A 54 -6.54 67.27 11.09
CA PRO A 54 -6.26 66.25 10.06
C PRO A 54 -5.09 65.27 10.42
N ALA A 55 -4.82 64.33 9.51
CA ALA A 55 -3.76 63.28 9.38
C ALA A 55 -2.34 63.54 10.00
N PRO A 56 -1.47 62.51 10.24
CA PRO A 56 -1.39 61.25 9.44
C PRO A 56 -1.00 59.91 10.15
N ALA A 57 -1.06 58.85 9.33
CA ALA A 57 -0.46 57.51 9.49
C ALA A 57 -1.06 56.56 10.54
N GLU A 58 -1.86 55.60 10.05
CA GLU A 58 -2.09 54.32 10.71
C GLU A 58 -2.07 53.21 9.64
N ALA A 59 -1.43 52.09 9.95
CA ALA A 59 -1.01 51.08 8.97
C ALA A 59 -2.12 50.07 8.63
N GLU A 60 -1.86 49.25 7.61
CA GLU A 60 -2.68 48.09 7.27
C GLU A 60 -2.82 47.13 8.46
N PRO A 61 -3.98 46.48 8.66
CA PRO A 61 -4.27 45.75 9.89
C PRO A 61 -3.39 44.51 10.03
N GLU A 62 -2.54 44.51 11.06
CA GLU A 62 -1.66 43.40 11.41
C GLU A 62 -2.46 42.10 11.64
N LYS A 63 -2.12 41.07 10.86
CA LYS A 63 -2.54 39.70 11.17
C LYS A 63 -1.79 39.26 12.43
N LYS A 64 -2.51 38.74 13.42
CA LYS A 64 -1.93 38.18 14.64
C LYS A 64 -0.96 37.05 14.26
N PRO A 65 0.34 37.11 14.64
CA PRO A 65 1.27 36.06 14.29
C PRO A 65 0.96 34.78 15.08
N LEU A 66 1.12 33.63 14.42
CA LEU A 66 1.17 32.32 15.09
C LEU A 66 2.32 32.30 16.10
N THR A 67 2.19 31.52 17.19
CA THR A 67 3.24 31.51 18.21
C THR A 67 4.40 30.61 17.79
N LEU A 68 5.63 31.10 18.02
CA LEU A 68 6.86 30.32 17.83
C LEU A 68 6.85 28.99 18.59
N GLU A 69 6.09 28.91 19.68
CA GLU A 69 6.01 27.76 20.57
C GLU A 69 5.21 26.61 19.95
N GLU A 70 4.08 26.91 19.29
CA GLU A 70 3.27 25.92 18.56
C GLU A 70 4.07 25.30 17.41
N VAL A 71 4.74 26.12 16.60
CA VAL A 71 5.57 25.65 15.48
C VAL A 71 6.75 24.81 15.98
N ARG A 72 7.39 25.22 17.08
CA ARG A 72 8.47 24.44 17.74
C ARG A 72 7.96 23.09 18.25
N MET A 73 6.76 23.04 18.82
CA MET A 73 6.15 21.82 19.33
C MET A 73 5.89 20.83 18.18
N VAL A 74 5.21 21.25 17.12
CA VAL A 74 4.91 20.39 15.94
C VAL A 74 6.21 19.90 15.28
N LEU A 75 7.19 20.79 15.03
CA LEU A 75 8.47 20.39 14.43
C LEU A 75 9.28 19.47 15.36
N ALA A 76 9.21 19.65 16.68
CA ALA A 76 9.86 18.75 17.64
C ALA A 76 9.20 17.35 17.67
N GLU A 77 7.88 17.26 17.54
CA GLU A 77 7.17 15.98 17.43
C GLU A 77 7.51 15.25 16.12
N LYS A 78 7.50 15.95 14.98
CA LYS A 78 7.91 15.39 13.68
C LYS A 78 9.38 14.97 13.67
N SER A 79 10.25 15.75 14.32
CA SER A 79 11.66 15.40 14.57
C SER A 79 11.80 14.12 15.42
N ARG A 80 11.04 13.99 16.52
CA ARG A 80 10.97 12.75 17.34
C ARG A 80 10.43 11.55 16.56
N ALA A 81 9.54 11.76 15.60
CA ALA A 81 9.04 10.73 14.70
C ALA A 81 10.06 10.27 13.63
N GLY A 82 11.27 10.86 13.61
CA GLY A 82 12.38 10.45 12.74
C GLY A 82 12.68 11.42 11.60
N TYR A 83 11.77 12.34 11.27
CA TYR A 83 11.88 13.28 10.13
C TYR A 83 12.84 14.45 10.37
N THR A 84 13.92 14.20 11.11
CA THR A 84 14.90 15.22 11.54
C THR A 84 15.69 15.83 10.38
N ALA A 85 15.79 15.13 9.25
CA ALA A 85 16.45 15.60 8.04
C ALA A 85 15.51 16.48 7.22
N GLU A 86 14.25 16.06 7.04
CA GLU A 86 13.26 16.81 6.28
C GLU A 86 12.89 18.13 6.99
N VAL A 87 12.73 18.10 8.32
CA VAL A 87 12.51 19.31 9.14
C VAL A 87 13.64 20.33 8.94
N LYS A 88 14.90 19.88 8.85
CA LYS A 88 16.03 20.77 8.56
C LYS A 88 15.97 21.31 7.13
N SER A 89 15.66 20.46 6.14
CA SER A 89 15.54 20.91 4.75
C SER A 89 14.41 21.93 4.56
N LEU A 90 13.28 21.78 5.26
CA LEU A 90 12.19 22.76 5.25
C LEU A 90 12.68 24.12 5.79
N ILE A 91 13.31 24.14 6.97
CA ILE A 91 13.81 25.40 7.56
C ILE A 91 14.80 26.10 6.61
N THR A 92 15.68 25.35 5.92
CA THR A 92 16.58 25.92 4.90
C THR A 92 15.88 26.33 3.60
N GLN A 93 14.79 25.66 3.20
CA GLN A 93 13.99 26.02 2.02
C GLN A 93 13.26 27.34 2.25
N HIS A 94 12.80 27.57 3.49
CA HIS A 94 12.25 28.83 3.97
C HIS A 94 13.33 29.87 4.36
N GLY A 95 14.58 29.67 3.91
CA GLY A 95 15.64 30.68 3.91
C GLY A 95 16.41 30.84 5.22
N ALA A 96 16.23 29.98 6.22
CA ALA A 96 16.85 30.10 7.54
C ALA A 96 17.75 28.90 7.91
N ASP A 97 18.76 29.14 8.76
CA ASP A 97 19.53 28.06 9.40
C ASP A 97 18.85 27.54 10.68
N ARG A 98 17.94 28.33 11.27
CA ARG A 98 17.22 28.01 12.51
C ARG A 98 15.81 28.56 12.44
N LEU A 99 14.87 27.86 13.10
CA LEU A 99 13.47 28.27 13.18
C LEU A 99 13.26 29.67 13.82
N SER A 100 14.21 30.18 14.58
CA SER A 100 14.18 31.54 15.15
C SER A 100 14.47 32.64 14.14
N ASP A 101 15.05 32.30 12.99
CA ASP A 101 15.52 33.24 11.95
C ASP A 101 14.58 33.22 10.73
N VAL A 102 13.46 32.50 10.81
CA VAL A 102 12.38 32.45 9.80
C VAL A 102 11.41 33.62 10.02
N ASP A 103 10.93 34.23 8.94
CA ASP A 103 9.90 35.27 8.98
C ASP A 103 8.56 34.74 9.56
N PRO A 104 7.90 35.46 10.49
CA PRO A 104 6.57 35.14 10.97
C PRO A 104 5.50 34.83 9.90
N ALA A 105 5.62 35.37 8.69
CA ALA A 105 4.74 35.07 7.56
C ALA A 105 4.88 33.62 7.07
N GLU A 106 6.07 33.02 7.14
CA GLU A 106 6.33 31.66 6.63
C GLU A 106 6.06 30.55 7.67
N TYR A 107 5.69 30.90 8.91
CA TYR A 107 5.28 29.89 9.91
C TYR A 107 3.99 29.16 9.53
N GLU A 108 3.05 29.81 8.83
CA GLU A 108 1.87 29.14 8.28
C GLU A 108 2.27 28.07 7.24
N ALA A 109 3.19 28.42 6.34
CA ALA A 109 3.70 27.52 5.31
C ALA A 109 4.48 26.34 5.93
N LEU A 110 5.46 26.63 6.79
CA LEU A 110 6.25 25.62 7.50
C LEU A 110 5.39 24.65 8.31
N LEU A 111 4.38 25.14 9.03
CA LEU A 111 3.50 24.29 9.82
C LEU A 111 2.70 23.37 8.90
N SER A 112 2.16 23.88 7.78
CA SER A 112 1.43 23.06 6.80
C SER A 112 2.32 21.98 6.14
N GLU A 113 3.58 22.30 5.81
CA GLU A 113 4.52 21.35 5.21
C GLU A 113 4.99 20.31 6.23
N ALA A 114 5.21 20.72 7.49
CA ALA A 114 5.56 19.86 8.60
C ALA A 114 4.43 18.92 9.03
N GLU A 115 3.18 19.39 9.01
CA GLU A 115 2.01 18.54 9.25
C GLU A 115 1.94 17.41 8.24
N VAL A 116 2.27 17.67 6.97
CA VAL A 116 2.28 16.67 5.89
C VAL A 116 3.51 15.76 5.91
N LEU A 117 4.63 16.14 6.57
CA LEU A 117 5.75 15.22 6.80
C LEU A 117 5.29 13.99 7.61
N GLY A 118 5.52 12.81 7.06
CA GLY A 118 5.04 11.53 7.59
C GLY A 118 3.61 11.13 7.19
N ASN A 119 2.83 12.00 6.54
CA ASN A 119 1.46 11.69 6.09
C ASN A 119 1.46 10.99 4.72
N GLY A 120 2.42 10.10 4.46
CA GLY A 120 2.44 9.25 3.26
C GLY A 120 2.69 9.96 1.92
N ARG A 121 3.23 11.19 1.89
CA ARG A 121 3.73 11.79 0.64
C ARG A 121 4.83 10.89 0.04
N ALA A 122 4.80 10.71 -1.28
CA ALA A 122 5.83 9.97 -1.98
C ALA A 122 7.14 10.76 -2.02
N ASP A 123 8.21 10.25 -1.37
CA ASP A 123 9.53 10.90 -1.32
C ASP A 123 10.07 11.30 -2.71
N ARG A 124 9.76 10.48 -3.72
CA ARG A 124 10.16 10.64 -5.13
C ARG A 124 9.10 10.04 -6.03
N LEU A 125 8.99 10.55 -7.27
CA LEU A 125 8.12 9.95 -8.28
C LEU A 125 8.44 8.45 -8.46
N GLY A 126 7.42 7.60 -8.39
CA GLY A 126 7.57 6.14 -8.46
C GLY A 126 8.00 5.45 -7.16
N SER A 127 8.26 6.17 -6.05
CA SER A 127 8.60 5.53 -4.77
C SER A 127 7.47 4.63 -4.27
N GLY A 128 6.20 5.05 -4.45
CA GLY A 128 5.02 4.24 -4.14
C GLY A 128 4.97 2.89 -4.86
N VAL A 129 5.20 2.88 -6.19
CA VAL A 129 5.23 1.63 -6.98
C VAL A 129 6.40 0.75 -6.56
N ARG A 130 7.60 1.33 -6.39
CA ARG A 130 8.80 0.58 -5.98
C ARG A 130 8.63 -0.02 -4.57
N ASN A 131 8.04 0.72 -3.65
CA ASN A 131 7.72 0.24 -2.31
C ASN A 131 6.63 -0.84 -2.37
N LEU A 132 5.59 -0.69 -3.19
CA LEU A 132 4.53 -1.70 -3.31
C LEU A 132 5.08 -3.05 -3.80
N PHE A 133 5.89 -3.08 -4.86
CA PHE A 133 6.55 -4.31 -5.30
C PHE A 133 7.48 -4.90 -4.22
N LYS A 134 8.30 -4.06 -3.58
CA LYS A 134 9.20 -4.48 -2.50
C LYS A 134 8.44 -5.14 -1.35
N TYR A 135 7.43 -4.46 -0.81
CA TYR A 135 6.70 -4.92 0.38
C TYR A 135 5.68 -6.01 0.06
N SER A 136 5.05 -6.03 -1.12
CA SER A 136 4.18 -7.14 -1.54
C SER A 136 4.92 -8.48 -1.49
N ARG A 137 6.17 -8.54 -1.97
CA ARG A 137 7.01 -9.74 -1.83
C ARG A 137 7.27 -10.13 -0.37
N PHE A 138 7.55 -9.16 0.50
CA PHE A 138 7.80 -9.44 1.93
C PHE A 138 6.56 -9.94 2.69
N TYR A 139 5.36 -9.41 2.39
CA TYR A 139 4.14 -9.72 3.15
C TYR A 139 3.24 -10.79 2.50
N SER A 140 3.35 -11.05 1.20
CA SER A 140 2.51 -12.03 0.49
C SER A 140 3.30 -13.10 -0.29
N GLY A 141 4.61 -12.90 -0.48
CA GLY A 141 5.44 -13.74 -1.35
C GLY A 141 5.15 -13.59 -2.84
N SER A 142 4.25 -12.67 -3.22
CA SER A 142 3.77 -12.48 -4.59
C SER A 142 3.86 -11.01 -5.00
N ASP A 143 3.96 -10.78 -6.31
CA ASP A 143 3.99 -9.42 -6.88
C ASP A 143 2.57 -8.84 -7.07
N PRO A 144 2.40 -7.51 -6.91
CA PRO A 144 1.14 -6.83 -7.14
C PRO A 144 0.82 -6.80 -8.64
N GLN A 145 -0.44 -7.10 -9.00
CA GLN A 145 -0.89 -7.05 -10.38
C GLN A 145 -1.49 -5.70 -10.72
N PHE A 146 -0.98 -5.07 -11.77
CA PHE A 146 -1.56 -3.87 -12.36
C PHE A 146 -2.38 -4.29 -13.58
N ARG A 147 -3.66 -3.92 -13.60
CA ARG A 147 -4.58 -4.18 -14.70
C ARG A 147 -5.01 -2.85 -15.28
N GLU A 148 -4.57 -2.60 -16.51
CA GLU A 148 -4.95 -1.43 -17.29
C GLU A 148 -6.13 -1.78 -18.20
N GLY A 149 -7.14 -0.92 -18.19
CA GLY A 149 -8.43 -1.09 -18.84
C GLY A 149 -9.24 0.20 -18.64
N ASP A 150 -10.56 0.15 -18.76
CA ASP A 150 -11.43 1.33 -18.57
C ASP A 150 -11.28 1.97 -17.17
N VAL A 151 -10.93 1.16 -16.16
CA VAL A 151 -10.49 1.63 -14.84
C VAL A 151 -9.18 0.93 -14.48
N PHE A 152 -8.16 1.72 -14.11
CA PHE A 152 -6.89 1.21 -13.62
C PHE A 152 -7.08 0.49 -12.27
N ARG A 153 -6.72 -0.79 -12.19
CA ARG A 153 -6.90 -1.62 -10.99
C ARG A 153 -5.57 -2.21 -10.52
N ILE A 154 -5.27 -1.99 -9.24
CA ILE A 154 -4.15 -2.62 -8.54
C ILE A 154 -4.71 -3.77 -7.69
N ILE A 155 -4.13 -4.96 -7.82
CA ILE A 155 -4.48 -6.14 -7.01
C ILE A 155 -3.24 -6.55 -6.25
N VAL A 156 -3.23 -6.30 -4.93
CA VAL A 156 -2.19 -6.81 -4.04
C VAL A 156 -2.65 -8.19 -3.54
N PRO A 157 -2.00 -9.29 -3.97
CA PRO A 157 -2.31 -10.60 -3.41
C PRO A 157 -1.95 -10.63 -1.92
N LEU A 158 -2.76 -11.31 -1.11
CA LEU A 158 -2.47 -11.56 0.30
C LEU A 158 -2.34 -13.07 0.52
N ASN A 159 -1.41 -13.47 1.37
CA ASN A 159 -1.17 -14.87 1.69
C ASN A 159 -0.89 -15.00 3.19
N GLU A 160 -1.89 -15.47 3.95
CA GLU A 160 -1.84 -15.67 5.40
C GLU A 160 -0.74 -16.67 5.82
N THR A 161 -0.29 -17.55 4.93
CA THR A 161 0.81 -18.49 5.20
C THR A 161 2.19 -17.85 5.02
N TYR A 162 2.27 -16.71 4.30
CA TYR A 162 3.52 -16.01 4.00
C TYR A 162 3.71 -14.74 4.85
N SER A 163 2.65 -14.25 5.50
CA SER A 163 2.69 -12.96 6.18
C SER A 163 3.75 -12.93 7.30
N TYR A 164 4.55 -11.87 7.29
CA TYR A 164 5.80 -11.78 8.07
C TYR A 164 5.58 -11.77 9.60
N ASP A 165 4.39 -11.36 10.00
CA ASP A 165 3.84 -11.39 11.36
C ASP A 165 3.52 -12.81 11.86
N TYR A 166 3.26 -13.77 10.97
CA TYR A 166 3.03 -15.18 11.33
C TYR A 166 4.30 -15.90 11.85
N LYS A 167 5.46 -15.21 11.84
CA LYS A 167 6.77 -15.74 12.30
C LYS A 167 7.37 -14.96 13.48
N LEU A 168 6.56 -14.28 14.29
CA LEU A 168 7.02 -13.59 15.50
C LEU A 168 7.39 -14.54 16.68
N GLY A 169 7.97 -15.71 16.38
CA GLY A 169 8.27 -16.76 17.35
C GLY A 169 9.32 -17.78 16.92
N GLN A 170 10.03 -17.56 15.81
CA GLN A 170 11.21 -18.37 15.44
C GLN A 170 12.37 -17.46 15.03
N GLU A 171 13.50 -17.66 15.71
CA GLU A 171 14.74 -16.92 15.51
C GLU A 171 15.26 -17.09 14.07
N ARG A 172 15.85 -16.03 13.53
CA ARG A 172 16.49 -16.06 12.21
C ARG A 172 17.98 -16.33 12.38
N PRO A 173 18.60 -17.19 11.57
CA PRO A 173 20.03 -17.13 11.36
C PRO A 173 20.34 -15.93 10.45
N ASP A 174 21.30 -15.10 10.85
CA ASP A 174 21.81 -14.02 10.03
C ASP A 174 22.65 -14.56 8.86
N THR A 175 22.19 -14.35 7.63
CA THR A 175 23.07 -14.24 6.46
C THR A 175 22.46 -13.27 5.45
N VAL A 176 23.25 -12.29 5.02
CA VAL A 176 22.92 -11.32 3.98
C VAL A 176 23.72 -11.71 2.75
N ASP A 177 23.06 -12.17 1.69
CA ASP A 177 23.70 -12.31 0.38
C ASP A 177 22.87 -11.59 -0.69
N THR A 178 23.43 -10.48 -1.14
CA THR A 178 22.93 -9.69 -2.27
C THR A 178 23.30 -10.36 -3.58
N ASN A 179 22.32 -10.81 -4.35
CA ASN A 179 22.44 -10.97 -5.80
C ASN A 179 21.08 -10.68 -6.46
N PHE A 180 21.00 -9.54 -7.16
CA PHE A 180 20.04 -9.37 -8.26
C PHE A 180 20.69 -9.96 -9.50
N ASP A 181 20.01 -10.86 -10.23
CA ASP A 181 19.80 -10.63 -11.66
C ASP A 181 18.90 -11.69 -12.34
N THR A 182 18.38 -11.24 -13.48
CA THR A 182 17.71 -12.01 -14.55
C THR A 182 16.20 -12.28 -14.38
N ILE A 183 15.49 -11.85 -15.43
CA ILE A 183 14.05 -11.90 -15.66
C ILE A 183 13.70 -13.23 -16.31
N ASP A 184 12.53 -13.81 -16.01
CA ASP A 184 11.81 -14.55 -17.04
C ASP A 184 10.29 -14.51 -16.87
N THR A 185 9.58 -14.66 -17.99
CA THR A 185 8.15 -14.31 -18.11
C THR A 185 7.22 -15.53 -18.01
N ILE A 186 6.21 -15.40 -17.15
CA ILE A 186 4.95 -16.17 -16.98
C ILE A 186 4.42 -16.70 -18.35
N PRO A 187 3.86 -17.94 -18.52
CA PRO A 187 2.79 -18.41 -17.63
C PRO A 187 2.55 -19.92 -17.35
N THR A 188 1.96 -20.13 -16.17
CA THR A 188 0.89 -21.08 -15.83
C THR A 188 0.96 -22.52 -16.33
N LEU A 189 1.19 -23.45 -15.41
CA LEU A 189 0.42 -24.70 -15.40
C LEU A 189 -0.09 -25.00 -13.99
N ASP A 190 -1.41 -25.13 -13.88
CA ASP A 190 -2.15 -25.48 -12.67
C ASP A 190 -1.98 -26.98 -12.38
N LEU A 191 -1.23 -27.32 -11.32
CA LEU A 191 -0.97 -28.69 -10.89
C LEU A 191 -1.10 -28.86 -9.37
N VAL A 192 -2.35 -28.71 -8.90
CA VAL A 192 -2.98 -29.57 -7.87
C VAL A 192 -2.11 -29.97 -6.66
N SER A 193 -2.11 -29.10 -5.65
CA SER A 193 -2.39 -29.44 -4.22
C SER A 193 -1.67 -30.62 -3.55
N ARG A 194 -0.50 -31.05 -4.01
CA ARG A 194 0.38 -31.98 -3.28
C ARG A 194 1.48 -31.18 -2.59
N ASN A 195 1.73 -31.45 -1.29
CA ASN A 195 2.75 -30.76 -0.47
C ASN A 195 4.18 -31.18 -0.86
N LEU A 196 4.59 -30.81 -2.07
CA LEU A 196 5.94 -31.01 -2.56
C LEU A 196 6.85 -29.87 -2.07
N THR A 197 8.09 -30.25 -1.77
CA THR A 197 9.14 -29.31 -1.39
C THR A 197 9.61 -28.49 -2.59
N THR A 198 10.25 -27.36 -2.33
CA THR A 198 10.84 -26.51 -3.38
C THR A 198 11.83 -27.28 -4.27
N GLU A 199 12.64 -28.17 -3.69
CA GLU A 199 13.56 -29.05 -4.43
C GLU A 199 12.81 -30.01 -5.38
N GLU A 200 11.68 -30.57 -4.93
CA GLU A 200 10.86 -31.51 -5.71
C GLU A 200 10.17 -30.82 -6.90
N ASN A 201 9.70 -29.59 -6.70
CA ASN A 201 9.08 -28.79 -7.76
C ASN A 201 10.09 -28.39 -8.86
N VAL A 202 11.32 -28.01 -8.49
CA VAL A 202 12.39 -27.73 -9.47
C VAL A 202 12.73 -28.97 -10.30
N VAL A 203 12.80 -30.15 -9.67
CA VAL A 203 13.05 -31.41 -10.39
C VAL A 203 11.87 -31.77 -11.31
N LEU A 204 10.62 -31.55 -10.90
CA LEU A 204 9.44 -31.74 -11.74
C LEU A 204 9.37 -30.79 -12.95
N GLU A 205 9.73 -29.53 -12.76
CA GLU A 205 9.76 -28.53 -13.82
C GLU A 205 10.77 -28.94 -14.91
N LEU A 206 11.94 -29.44 -14.51
CA LEU A 206 12.94 -29.99 -15.43
C LEU A 206 12.42 -31.22 -16.19
N ILE A 207 11.73 -32.15 -15.51
CA ILE A 207 11.15 -33.34 -16.16
C ILE A 207 10.01 -32.98 -17.12
N THR A 208 9.23 -31.95 -16.79
CA THR A 208 8.18 -31.40 -17.67
C THR A 208 8.80 -30.77 -18.93
N ARG A 209 9.96 -30.11 -18.81
CA ARG A 209 10.72 -29.55 -19.95
C ARG A 209 11.39 -30.62 -20.81
N ASP A 210 12.02 -31.63 -20.21
CA ASP A 210 12.66 -32.74 -20.92
C ASP A 210 12.38 -34.10 -20.25
N ALA A 211 11.47 -34.84 -20.87
CA ALA A 211 11.09 -36.20 -20.49
C ALA A 211 12.25 -37.23 -20.60
N ALA A 212 13.33 -36.94 -21.32
CA ALA A 212 14.45 -37.88 -21.49
C ALA A 212 15.55 -37.73 -20.42
N LEU A 213 15.40 -36.83 -19.45
CA LEU A 213 16.44 -36.52 -18.46
C LEU A 213 16.91 -37.73 -17.64
N THR A 214 18.23 -37.92 -17.60
CA THR A 214 18.88 -38.83 -16.67
C THR A 214 19.16 -38.16 -15.32
N GLN A 215 19.26 -38.96 -14.26
CA GLN A 215 19.58 -38.47 -12.90
C GLN A 215 20.89 -37.67 -12.83
N LYS A 216 21.86 -37.94 -13.72
CA LYS A 216 23.11 -37.17 -13.81
C LYS A 216 22.90 -35.80 -14.44
N GLN A 217 22.06 -35.69 -15.47
CA GLN A 217 21.72 -34.40 -16.09
C GLN A 217 20.94 -33.52 -15.11
N VAL A 218 19.98 -34.07 -14.37
CA VAL A 218 19.26 -33.34 -13.31
C VAL A 218 20.24 -32.82 -12.24
N GLN A 219 21.20 -33.62 -11.79
CA GLN A 219 22.27 -33.15 -10.90
C GLN A 219 23.05 -31.97 -11.51
N ASN A 220 23.51 -32.09 -12.76
CA ASN A 220 24.35 -31.07 -13.39
C ASN A 220 23.60 -29.73 -13.59
N ILE A 221 22.27 -29.78 -13.77
CA ILE A 221 21.42 -28.59 -13.96
C ILE A 221 21.05 -27.95 -12.62
N THR A 222 20.75 -28.75 -11.59
CA THR A 222 20.29 -28.25 -10.27
C THR A 222 21.43 -27.96 -9.27
N GLY A 223 22.63 -28.48 -9.52
CA GLY A 223 23.73 -28.48 -8.53
C GLY A 223 23.54 -29.45 -7.37
N TYR A 224 22.44 -30.21 -7.31
CA TYR A 224 22.16 -31.13 -6.21
C TYR A 224 23.03 -32.40 -6.25
N SER A 225 23.25 -33.00 -5.09
CA SER A 225 23.97 -34.28 -4.98
C SER A 225 23.17 -35.44 -5.62
N LEU A 226 23.87 -36.46 -6.13
CA LEU A 226 23.20 -37.66 -6.70
C LEU A 226 22.28 -38.37 -5.71
N SER A 227 22.56 -38.33 -4.40
CA SER A 227 21.68 -38.90 -3.38
C SER A 227 20.42 -38.06 -3.19
N THR A 228 20.54 -36.72 -3.20
CA THR A 228 19.39 -35.80 -3.17
C THR A 228 18.48 -36.03 -4.39
N VAL A 229 19.03 -36.04 -5.60
CA VAL A 229 18.26 -36.26 -6.84
C VAL A 229 17.59 -37.64 -6.84
N LYS A 230 18.29 -38.70 -6.40
CA LYS A 230 17.70 -40.05 -6.27
C LYS A 230 16.56 -40.10 -5.25
N ARG A 231 16.72 -39.46 -4.08
CA ARG A 231 15.69 -39.36 -3.03
C ARG A 231 14.43 -38.70 -3.58
N ILE A 232 14.58 -37.55 -4.23
CA ILE A 232 13.49 -36.78 -4.86
C ILE A 232 12.79 -37.63 -5.93
N MET A 233 13.53 -38.16 -6.90
CA MET A 233 12.98 -38.98 -7.99
C MET A 233 12.22 -40.21 -7.49
N ALA A 234 12.74 -40.89 -6.46
CA ALA A 234 12.07 -42.05 -5.86
C ALA A 234 10.78 -41.66 -5.11
N ARG A 235 10.75 -40.49 -4.45
CA ARG A 235 9.55 -39.97 -3.79
C ARG A 235 8.49 -39.54 -4.80
N LEU A 236 8.86 -38.81 -5.85
CA LEU A 236 7.96 -38.41 -6.95
C LEU A 236 7.33 -39.63 -7.65
N GLN A 237 8.08 -40.72 -7.82
CA GLN A 237 7.55 -41.99 -8.32
C GLN A 237 6.60 -42.67 -7.33
N LYS A 238 6.95 -42.70 -6.04
CA LYS A 238 6.12 -43.30 -4.98
C LYS A 238 4.79 -42.57 -4.80
N GLU A 239 4.79 -41.24 -4.90
CA GLU A 239 3.59 -40.41 -4.87
C GLU A 239 2.82 -40.43 -6.21
N GLY A 240 3.34 -41.11 -7.24
CA GLY A 240 2.67 -41.28 -8.53
C GLY A 240 2.66 -40.03 -9.41
N VAL A 241 3.48 -39.02 -9.10
CA VAL A 241 3.58 -37.76 -9.86
C VAL A 241 4.41 -37.94 -11.14
N ILE A 242 5.41 -38.83 -11.11
CA ILE A 242 6.15 -39.22 -12.31
C ILE A 242 6.15 -40.73 -12.49
N THR A 243 5.98 -41.20 -13.72
CA THR A 243 6.11 -42.60 -14.12
C THR A 243 7.19 -42.75 -15.18
N ARG A 244 7.78 -43.94 -15.28
CA ARG A 244 8.83 -44.23 -16.27
C ARG A 244 8.28 -45.12 -17.38
N ILE A 245 8.40 -44.67 -18.62
CA ILE A 245 7.93 -45.38 -19.81
C ILE A 245 9.13 -45.87 -20.62
N GLY A 246 9.17 -47.17 -20.87
CA GLY A 246 10.20 -47.82 -21.68
C GLY A 246 11.34 -48.46 -20.87
N ASN A 247 12.47 -48.73 -21.54
CA ASN A 247 13.55 -49.54 -20.99
C ASN A 247 14.36 -48.80 -19.89
N ASN A 248 14.93 -49.54 -18.94
CA ASN A 248 15.71 -48.99 -17.82
C ASN A 248 16.93 -48.14 -18.23
N ARG A 249 17.41 -48.24 -19.48
CA ARG A 249 18.56 -47.48 -20.00
C ARG A 249 18.18 -46.25 -20.86
N SER A 250 16.99 -46.22 -21.45
CA SER A 250 16.58 -45.20 -22.45
C SER A 250 15.11 -44.77 -22.36
N GLY A 251 14.38 -45.26 -21.35
CA GLY A 251 13.00 -44.89 -21.09
C GLY A 251 12.86 -43.48 -20.56
N LYS A 252 11.78 -42.82 -20.98
CA LYS A 252 11.41 -41.44 -20.67
C LYS A 252 10.55 -41.36 -19.41
N TRP A 253 10.49 -40.19 -18.80
CA TRP A 253 9.59 -39.85 -17.71
C TRP A 253 8.30 -39.24 -18.27
N GLN A 254 7.16 -39.68 -17.76
CA GLN A 254 5.87 -39.02 -17.95
C GLN A 254 5.47 -38.41 -16.60
N VAL A 255 5.11 -37.13 -16.61
CA VAL A 255 4.46 -36.48 -15.46
C VAL A 255 2.97 -36.80 -15.53
N ASN A 256 2.42 -37.29 -14.41
CA ASN A 256 1.00 -37.55 -14.24
C ASN A 256 0.42 -36.40 -13.40
N GLY A 257 -0.55 -35.67 -13.95
CA GLY A 257 -1.38 -34.71 -13.20
C GLY A 257 -2.35 -35.42 -12.27
#